data_AF-A0AAP1RC85-F1
#
_entry.id   AF-A0AAP1RC85-F1
#
_cell.length_a   1.000
_cell.length_b   1.000
_cell.length_c   1.000
_cell.angle_alpha   90.00
_cell.angle_beta   90.00
_cell.angle_gamma   90.00
#
_symmetry.space_group_name_H-M   'P 1'
#
loop_
_entity.id
_entity.type
_entity.pdbx_description
1 polymer ?
#
loop_
_entity_poly.entity_id
_entity_poly.type
_entity_poly.pdbx_seq_one_letter_code
_entity_poly.pdbx_strand_id
1 'polypeptide(L)'
;SGLHDTWLILGGDAFDTDRMLEDETLSLNLTGTNGQLPRKALQSTLLYTPVHASQNVLRVRNLCAPTQPCYPPARDRFHWRVLSHLGSNFLSMMDNAEILRGTLALYDWTESEMNRRRLEAIVDVQHSLIQRFERGFLLRGVDIQVTLDSNGFAGEGDITLFGELLHRFFALYADIHLFTQLTLILQPTGKCLQWTEHHSQREPG
;
A
#
# COMPACT_ATOMS: atom_id res chain seq x y z
N SER A 1 -4.55 20.31 -1.80
CA SER A 1 -5.71 21.13 -2.19
C SER A 1 -6.74 20.20 -2.78
N GLY A 2 -7.98 20.20 -2.30
CA GLY A 2 -9.02 19.28 -2.80
C GLY A 2 -9.74 19.77 -4.06
N LEU A 3 -9.25 20.87 -4.65
CA LEU A 3 -9.67 21.36 -5.95
C LEU A 3 -8.91 20.56 -7.01
N HIS A 4 -9.65 19.75 -7.75
CA HIS A 4 -9.14 19.00 -8.90
C HIS A 4 -9.91 19.49 -10.12
N ASP A 5 -9.17 19.96 -11.13
CA ASP A 5 -9.75 20.31 -12.41
C ASP A 5 -9.88 19.05 -13.26
N THR A 6 -11.08 18.81 -13.77
CA THR A 6 -11.34 17.74 -14.74
C THR A 6 -11.36 18.35 -16.12
N TRP A 7 -10.46 17.90 -16.99
CA TRP A 7 -10.37 18.35 -18.38
C TRP A 7 -11.00 17.32 -19.30
N LEU A 8 -11.87 17.77 -20.21
CA LEU A 8 -12.37 16.98 -21.33
C LEU A 8 -11.67 17.48 -22.59
N ILE A 9 -10.90 16.59 -23.22
CA ILE A 9 -10.22 16.87 -24.48
C ILE A 9 -10.91 16.04 -25.56
N LEU A 10 -11.50 16.71 -26.55
CA LEU A 10 -12.08 16.08 -27.73
C LEU A 10 -11.01 16.04 -28.83
N GLY A 11 -10.84 14.89 -29.50
CA GLY A 11 -9.83 14.73 -30.56
C GLY A 11 -10.05 13.46 -31.41
N GLY A 12 -9.42 13.42 -32.58
CA GLY A 12 -9.48 12.34 -33.57
C GLY A 12 -9.42 12.85 -35.01
N ASP A 13 -9.04 11.99 -35.98
CA ASP A 13 -8.84 12.38 -37.40
C ASP A 13 -10.05 13.08 -38.05
N ALA A 14 -11.27 12.79 -37.57
CA ALA A 14 -12.51 13.40 -38.05
C ALA A 14 -12.75 14.84 -37.54
N PHE A 15 -12.03 15.28 -36.50
CA PHE A 15 -12.04 16.66 -35.99
C PHE A 15 -10.97 17.53 -36.68
N ASP A 16 -9.85 16.94 -37.13
CA ASP A 16 -8.78 17.65 -37.85
C ASP A 16 -9.09 17.87 -39.35
N THR A 17 -9.93 17.01 -39.93
CA THR A 17 -10.61 17.33 -41.18
C THR A 17 -11.80 18.21 -40.84
N ASP A 18 -11.80 19.45 -41.33
CA ASP A 18 -12.78 20.54 -41.14
C ASP A 18 -14.23 20.19 -41.62
N ARG A 19 -14.71 18.99 -41.30
CA ARG A 19 -16.08 18.55 -41.45
C ARG A 19 -16.82 19.20 -40.30
N MET A 20 -17.55 20.26 -40.61
CA MET A 20 -18.51 20.86 -39.69
C MET A 20 -19.51 19.78 -39.26
N LEU A 21 -19.26 19.18 -38.09
CA LEU A 21 -20.21 18.34 -37.40
C LEU A 21 -21.28 19.28 -36.86
N GLU A 22 -22.31 19.55 -37.67
CA GLU A 22 -23.48 20.30 -37.23
C GLU A 22 -24.27 19.41 -36.23
N ASP A 23 -24.26 19.84 -34.97
CA ASP A 23 -25.04 19.32 -33.83
C ASP A 23 -24.78 17.87 -33.35
N GLU A 24 -23.68 17.66 -32.61
CA GLU A 24 -23.47 16.43 -31.83
C GLU A 24 -23.82 16.61 -30.34
N THR A 25 -24.56 15.64 -29.77
CA THR A 25 -24.87 15.60 -28.34
C THR A 25 -23.95 14.61 -27.61
N LEU A 26 -23.15 15.11 -26.68
CA LEU A 26 -22.34 14.28 -25.78
C LEU A 26 -23.09 14.02 -24.47
N SER A 27 -23.34 12.75 -24.15
CA SER A 27 -23.91 12.34 -22.85
C SER A 27 -22.82 11.77 -21.95
N LEU A 28 -22.67 12.33 -20.75
CA LEU A 28 -21.65 11.94 -19.78
C LEU A 28 -22.27 11.39 -18.51
N ASN A 29 -21.70 10.31 -17.99
CA ASN A 29 -22.00 9.79 -16.66
C ASN A 29 -20.76 9.99 -15.78
N LEU A 30 -20.88 10.78 -14.72
CA LEU A 30 -19.76 11.22 -13.88
C LEU A 30 -20.00 10.82 -12.42
N THR A 31 -18.97 10.26 -11.78
CA THR A 31 -18.98 9.98 -10.35
C THR A 31 -18.11 11.00 -9.63
N GLY A 32 -18.68 11.73 -8.68
CA GLY A 32 -17.99 12.74 -7.87
C GLY A 32 -17.89 12.38 -6.40
N THR A 33 -16.98 13.04 -5.68
CA THR A 33 -16.88 12.99 -4.22
C THR A 33 -16.82 14.40 -3.63
N ASN A 34 -17.25 14.54 -2.37
CA ASN A 34 -17.24 15.81 -1.67
C ASN A 34 -15.85 16.02 -1.04
N GLY A 35 -14.97 16.73 -1.74
CA GLY A 35 -13.56 16.94 -1.36
C GLY A 35 -13.36 17.55 0.04
N GLN A 36 -13.33 18.88 0.17
CA GLN A 36 -12.91 19.54 1.42
C GLN A 36 -14.03 19.72 2.46
N LEU A 37 -15.06 18.86 2.46
CA LEU A 37 -16.21 19.02 3.34
C LEU A 37 -15.73 19.04 4.82
N PRO A 38 -16.16 20.02 5.65
CA PRO A 38 -15.47 20.32 6.90
C PRO A 38 -15.48 19.14 7.88
N ARG A 39 -14.31 18.87 8.46
CA ARG A 39 -14.04 17.81 9.46
C ARG A 39 -15.09 17.68 10.58
N LYS A 40 -15.73 18.79 10.99
CA LYS A 40 -16.82 18.80 11.98
C LYS A 40 -18.12 18.16 11.46
N ALA A 41 -18.46 18.36 10.19
CA ALA A 41 -19.66 17.80 9.58
C ALA A 41 -19.58 16.26 9.57
N LEU A 42 -18.44 15.68 9.19
CA LEU A 42 -18.26 14.22 9.14
C LEU A 42 -18.27 13.55 10.52
N GLN A 43 -17.75 14.21 11.56
CA GLN A 43 -17.77 13.67 12.93
C GLN A 43 -19.18 13.63 13.54
N SER A 44 -20.03 14.59 13.19
CA SER A 44 -21.45 14.62 13.61
C SER A 44 -22.40 13.95 12.60
N THR A 45 -21.90 13.47 11.46
CA THR A 45 -22.74 12.80 10.46
C THR A 45 -23.08 11.40 10.94
N LEU A 46 -24.32 11.21 11.35
CA LEU A 46 -24.87 9.90 11.67
C LEU A 46 -25.50 9.33 10.39
N LEU A 47 -25.04 8.14 9.99
CA LEU A 47 -25.78 7.32 9.04
C LEU A 47 -26.85 6.55 9.82
N TYR A 48 -28.13 6.90 9.66
CA TYR A 48 -29.23 6.30 10.43
C TYR A 48 -30.40 5.78 9.58
N THR A 49 -30.46 6.09 8.28
CA THR A 49 -31.58 5.72 7.40
C THR A 49 -31.12 4.88 6.20
N PRO A 50 -31.70 3.69 5.95
CA PRO A 50 -31.46 2.93 4.73
C PRO A 50 -32.17 3.56 3.52
N VAL A 51 -31.53 3.55 2.35
CA VAL A 51 -32.07 4.12 1.09
C VAL A 51 -33.27 3.34 0.55
N HIS A 52 -33.30 2.03 0.80
CA HIS A 52 -34.44 1.16 0.50
C HIS A 52 -34.83 0.41 1.76
N ALA A 53 -36.07 0.59 2.20
CA ALA A 53 -36.64 -0.22 3.26
C ALA A 53 -36.94 -1.61 2.69
N SER A 54 -36.16 -2.62 3.08
CA SER A 54 -36.58 -4.01 2.94
C SER A 54 -37.72 -4.28 3.94
N GLN A 55 -38.43 -5.41 3.81
CA GLN A 55 -39.50 -5.79 4.75
C GLN A 55 -39.02 -5.94 6.20
N ASN A 56 -37.70 -5.97 6.44
CA ASN A 56 -37.09 -6.03 7.76
C ASN A 56 -36.60 -4.66 8.22
N VAL A 57 -36.86 -4.31 9.49
CA VAL A 57 -36.36 -3.08 10.10
C VAL A 57 -34.85 -3.18 10.32
N LEU A 58 -34.08 -2.49 9.48
CA LEU A 58 -32.62 -2.36 9.61
C LEU A 58 -32.28 -1.14 10.48
N ARG A 59 -31.39 -1.32 11.47
CA ARG A 59 -30.82 -0.23 12.26
C ARG A 59 -29.42 0.08 11.75
N VAL A 60 -29.19 1.32 11.31
CA VAL A 60 -27.89 1.81 10.87
C VAL A 60 -27.24 2.60 12.02
N ARG A 61 -25.95 2.34 12.27
CA ARG A 61 -25.13 3.11 13.22
C ARG A 61 -23.71 3.19 12.72
N ASN A 62 -23.01 4.27 13.05
CA ASN A 62 -21.60 4.39 12.74
C ASN A 62 -20.75 3.65 13.78
N LEU A 63 -19.76 2.88 13.34
CA LEU A 63 -18.86 2.14 14.24
C LEU A 63 -17.62 2.96 14.60
N CYS A 64 -17.15 3.80 13.67
CA CYS A 64 -15.97 4.65 13.83
C CYS A 64 -16.24 6.01 13.15
N ALA A 65 -15.52 7.05 13.54
CA ALA A 65 -15.61 8.33 12.84
C ALA A 65 -15.18 8.16 11.37
N PRO A 66 -15.87 8.78 10.39
CA PRO A 66 -15.43 8.79 9.00
C PRO A 66 -14.03 9.43 8.88
N THR A 67 -13.18 8.85 8.04
CA THR A 67 -11.83 9.35 7.79
C THR A 67 -11.83 10.62 6.94
N GLN A 68 -10.74 11.37 6.97
CA GLN A 68 -10.53 12.48 6.05
C GLN A 68 -10.13 11.95 4.66
N PRO A 69 -10.47 12.67 3.58
CA PRO A 69 -9.89 12.40 2.27
C PRO A 69 -8.36 12.44 2.34
N CYS A 70 -7.74 11.42 1.77
CA CYS A 70 -6.30 11.24 1.76
C CYS A 70 -5.82 11.35 0.32
N TYR A 71 -5.01 12.37 0.02
CA TYR A 71 -4.52 12.65 -1.33
C TYR A 71 -3.06 12.21 -1.47
N PRO A 72 -2.65 11.62 -2.60
CA PRO A 72 -1.27 11.18 -2.79
C PRO A 72 -0.31 12.38 -2.79
N PRO A 73 0.92 12.21 -2.31
CA PRO A 73 1.95 13.24 -2.35
C PRO A 73 2.31 13.61 -3.81
N ALA A 74 2.26 14.89 -4.15
CA ALA A 74 2.60 15.40 -5.49
C ALA A 74 4.01 16.02 -5.60
N ARG A 75 4.86 15.85 -4.59
CA ARG A 75 6.18 16.49 -4.49
C ARG A 75 7.32 15.47 -4.57
N ASP A 76 8.56 15.95 -4.63
CA ASP A 76 9.78 15.19 -4.33
C ASP A 76 10.00 13.89 -5.13
N ARG A 77 9.75 13.93 -6.45
CA ARG A 77 9.92 12.78 -7.35
C ARG A 77 9.17 11.52 -6.86
N PHE A 78 8.09 11.69 -6.09
CA PHE A 78 7.31 10.61 -5.50
C PHE A 78 6.97 9.51 -6.51
N HIS A 79 6.42 9.90 -7.67
CA HIS A 79 6.08 8.97 -8.76
C HIS A 79 7.27 8.15 -9.24
N TRP A 80 8.46 8.74 -9.33
CA TRP A 80 9.68 8.01 -9.72
C TRP A 80 10.10 7.01 -8.64
N ARG A 81 10.06 7.40 -7.36
CA ARG A 81 10.33 6.48 -6.25
C ARG A 81 9.33 5.31 -6.22
N VAL A 82 8.06 5.59 -6.55
CA VAL A 82 7.04 4.55 -6.71
C VAL A 82 7.41 3.60 -7.84
N LEU A 83 7.71 4.12 -9.04
CA LEU A 83 8.09 3.28 -10.18
C LEU A 83 9.37 2.47 -9.92
N SER A 84 10.36 3.06 -9.25
CA SER A 84 11.64 2.40 -8.97
C SER A 84 11.51 1.16 -8.09
N HIS A 85 10.67 1.20 -7.04
CA HIS A 85 10.57 0.07 -6.12
C HIS A 85 9.69 -1.09 -6.63
N LEU A 86 8.94 -0.88 -7.72
CA LEU A 86 8.13 -1.91 -8.36
C LEU A 86 8.97 -2.89 -9.20
N GLY A 87 10.22 -2.56 -9.50
CA GLY A 87 11.12 -3.45 -10.25
C GLY A 87 11.55 -4.66 -9.42
N SER A 88 11.60 -5.83 -10.05
CA SER A 88 11.97 -7.11 -9.43
C SER A 88 13.34 -7.06 -8.73
N ASN A 89 14.30 -6.30 -9.30
CA ASN A 89 15.65 -6.16 -8.76
C ASN A 89 15.74 -5.28 -7.50
N PHE A 90 14.68 -4.56 -7.14
CA PHE A 90 14.70 -3.63 -6.01
C PHE A 90 14.90 -4.33 -4.66
N LEU A 91 14.50 -5.61 -4.55
CA LEU A 91 14.71 -6.39 -3.33
C LEU A 91 16.18 -6.43 -2.91
N SER A 92 17.11 -6.54 -3.87
CA SER A 92 18.55 -6.57 -3.59
C SER A 92 19.09 -5.30 -2.92
N MET A 93 18.43 -4.15 -3.13
CA MET A 93 18.80 -2.88 -2.54
C MET A 93 18.15 -2.64 -1.18
N MET A 94 17.22 -3.49 -0.76
CA MET A 94 16.41 -3.29 0.45
C MET A 94 16.99 -3.97 1.69
N ASP A 95 18.28 -4.28 1.67
CA ASP A 95 19.07 -4.86 2.77
C ASP A 95 19.50 -3.82 3.83
N ASN A 96 18.79 -2.69 3.90
CA ASN A 96 19.04 -1.60 4.84
C ASN A 96 17.70 -1.02 5.34
N ALA A 97 17.62 -0.80 6.65
CA ALA A 97 16.46 -0.19 7.30
C ALA A 97 16.08 1.18 6.70
N GLU A 98 17.03 2.01 6.28
CA GLU A 98 16.70 3.31 5.65
C GLU A 98 15.92 3.15 4.35
N ILE A 99 16.28 2.17 3.53
CA ILE A 99 15.64 1.92 2.24
C ILE A 99 14.26 1.30 2.45
N LEU A 100 14.13 0.34 3.39
CA LEU A 100 12.83 -0.22 3.75
C LEU A 100 11.89 0.86 4.32
N ARG A 101 12.36 1.68 5.29
CA ARG A 101 11.59 2.81 5.83
C ARG A 101 11.18 3.78 4.73
N GLY A 102 12.10 4.16 3.85
CA GLY A 102 11.85 5.08 2.75
C GLY A 102 10.87 4.54 1.71
N THR A 103 10.83 3.22 1.52
CA THR A 103 9.89 2.54 0.61
C THR A 103 8.51 2.44 1.24
N LEU A 104 8.41 2.00 2.49
CA LEU A 104 7.13 1.93 3.22
C LEU A 104 6.51 3.31 3.43
N ALA A 105 7.33 4.35 3.62
CA ALA A 105 6.87 5.73 3.72
C ALA A 105 6.15 6.23 2.46
N LEU A 106 6.36 5.61 1.29
CA LEU A 106 5.61 5.94 0.07
C LEU A 106 4.12 5.62 0.20
N TYR A 107 3.73 4.77 1.14
CA TYR A 107 2.34 4.37 1.38
C TYR A 107 1.68 5.11 2.56
N ASP A 108 2.46 5.87 3.35
CA ASP A 108 1.90 6.66 4.44
C ASP A 108 1.53 8.08 3.96
N TRP A 109 0.27 8.26 3.61
CA TRP A 109 -0.28 9.56 3.21
C TRP A 109 -1.09 10.22 4.34
N THR A 110 -1.15 9.58 5.51
CA THR A 110 -2.11 9.92 6.57
C THR A 110 -1.56 10.89 7.62
N GLU A 111 -0.29 11.28 7.51
CA GLU A 111 0.45 12.10 8.50
C GLU A 111 0.31 11.54 9.94
N SER A 112 0.12 10.22 10.07
CA SER A 112 -0.13 9.55 11.33
C SER A 112 1.16 9.44 12.15
N GLU A 113 1.18 10.04 13.34
CA GLU A 113 2.31 9.89 14.28
C GLU A 113 2.57 8.42 14.62
N MET A 114 1.52 7.59 14.68
CA MET A 114 1.66 6.17 14.96
C MET A 114 2.33 5.43 13.80
N ASN A 115 2.04 5.78 12.54
CA ASN A 115 2.74 5.20 11.40
C ASN A 115 4.21 5.61 11.39
N ARG A 116 4.49 6.89 11.67
CA ARG A 116 5.85 7.39 11.79
C ARG A 116 6.65 6.65 12.86
N ARG A 117 6.07 6.44 14.05
CA ARG A 117 6.72 5.67 15.13
C ARG A 117 6.99 4.22 14.72
N ARG A 118 6.06 3.55 14.04
CA ARG A 118 6.27 2.18 13.52
C ARG A 118 7.39 2.12 12.48
N LEU A 119 7.47 3.11 11.59
CA LEU A 119 8.55 3.19 10.61
C LEU A 119 9.90 3.43 11.29
N GLU A 120 9.97 4.38 12.22
CA GLU A 120 11.18 4.67 13.01
C GLU A 120 11.62 3.47 13.87
N ALA A 121 10.68 2.60 14.25
CA ALA A 121 10.95 1.38 14.99
C ALA A 121 11.56 0.23 14.17
N ILE A 122 11.66 0.36 12.85
CA ILE A 122 12.48 -0.55 12.04
C ILE A 122 13.94 -0.19 12.32
N VAL A 123 14.64 -1.01 13.09
CA VAL A 123 16.00 -0.72 13.55
C VAL A 123 17.04 -1.15 12.52
N ASP A 124 16.90 -2.37 12.01
CA ASP A 124 17.88 -3.00 11.11
C ASP A 124 17.18 -3.93 10.11
N VAL A 125 17.80 -4.12 8.94
CA VAL A 125 17.35 -5.07 7.92
C VAL A 125 18.58 -5.78 7.39
N GLN A 126 18.52 -7.11 7.30
CA GLN A 126 19.62 -7.92 6.79
C GLN A 126 19.08 -8.98 5.85
N HIS A 127 19.80 -9.24 4.77
CA HIS A 127 19.47 -10.30 3.83
C HIS A 127 20.51 -11.42 3.93
N SER A 128 20.04 -12.66 3.98
CA SER A 128 20.91 -13.83 3.87
C SER A 128 20.42 -14.78 2.79
N LEU A 129 21.36 -15.32 2.02
CA LEU A 129 21.06 -16.23 0.93
C LEU A 129 20.80 -17.63 1.50
N ILE A 130 19.64 -18.19 1.20
CA ILE A 130 19.32 -19.59 1.43
C ILE A 130 19.58 -20.37 0.15
N GLN A 131 20.39 -21.43 0.25
CA GLN A 131 20.61 -22.38 -0.83
C GLN A 131 20.44 -23.80 -0.28
N ARG A 132 19.50 -24.56 -0.85
CA ARG A 132 19.32 -25.98 -0.49
C ARG A 132 18.96 -26.82 -1.70
N PHE A 133 19.37 -28.08 -1.68
CA PHE A 133 18.94 -29.05 -2.68
C PHE A 133 17.60 -29.66 -2.27
N GLU A 134 16.63 -29.61 -3.17
CA GLU A 134 15.31 -30.19 -2.96
C GLU A 134 14.89 -30.95 -4.23
N ARG A 135 14.58 -32.24 -4.08
CA ARG A 135 14.16 -33.13 -5.19
C ARG A 135 15.08 -33.13 -6.42
N GLY A 136 16.39 -32.95 -6.21
CA GLY A 136 17.41 -32.95 -7.28
C GLY A 136 17.66 -31.59 -7.92
N PHE A 137 16.99 -30.53 -7.47
CA PHE A 137 17.20 -29.15 -7.94
C PHE A 137 17.77 -28.28 -6.82
N LEU A 138 18.59 -27.28 -7.19
CA LEU A 138 19.07 -26.26 -6.26
C LEU A 138 18.00 -25.17 -6.13
N LEU A 139 17.42 -25.06 -4.94
CA LEU A 139 16.48 -24.01 -4.58
C LEU A 139 17.25 -22.83 -3.97
N ARG A 140 16.92 -21.61 -4.40
CA ARG A 140 17.50 -20.37 -3.89
C ARG A 140 16.41 -19.49 -3.29
N GLY A 141 16.72 -18.85 -2.17
CA GLY A 141 15.86 -17.85 -1.59
C GLY A 141 16.63 -16.83 -0.78
N VAL A 142 15.93 -15.79 -0.34
CA VAL A 142 16.46 -14.76 0.56
C VAL A 142 15.67 -14.80 1.86
N ASP A 143 16.38 -14.97 2.97
CA ASP A 143 15.84 -14.67 4.29
C ASP A 143 16.06 -13.19 4.59
N ILE A 144 14.95 -12.50 4.80
CA ILE A 144 14.85 -11.07 5.06
C ILE A 144 14.62 -10.93 6.55
N GLN A 145 15.68 -10.61 7.28
CA GLN A 145 15.64 -10.41 8.72
C GLN A 145 15.41 -8.92 9.01
N VAL A 146 14.28 -8.58 9.63
CA VAL A 146 13.96 -7.21 10.04
C VAL A 146 13.95 -7.13 11.56
N THR A 147 14.79 -6.27 12.11
CA THR A 147 14.85 -6.00 13.55
C THR A 147 13.94 -4.84 13.90
N LEU A 148 13.02 -5.04 14.85
CA LEU A 148 12.05 -4.05 15.29
C LEU A 148 12.26 -3.67 16.76
N ASP A 149 12.19 -2.38 17.08
CA ASP A 149 12.01 -1.91 18.45
C ASP A 149 10.53 -2.04 18.84
N SER A 150 10.25 -2.91 19.81
CA SER A 150 8.88 -3.18 20.25
C SER A 150 8.18 -1.95 20.83
N ASN A 151 8.92 -0.95 21.31
CA ASN A 151 8.35 0.27 21.90
C ASN A 151 7.65 1.18 20.88
N GLY A 152 7.94 1.02 19.59
CA GLY A 152 7.28 1.79 18.53
C GLY A 152 5.90 1.26 18.14
N PHE A 153 5.47 0.13 18.71
CA PHE A 153 4.21 -0.54 18.38
C PHE A 153 3.26 -0.55 19.58
N ALA A 154 1.95 -0.66 19.31
CA ALA A 154 0.93 -0.67 20.38
C ALA A 154 0.89 -1.97 21.20
N GLY A 155 1.58 -3.03 20.74
CA GLY A 155 1.66 -4.34 21.39
C GLY A 155 1.93 -5.47 20.40
N GLU A 156 1.92 -6.72 20.87
CA GLU A 156 2.24 -7.89 20.04
C GLU A 156 1.30 -8.07 18.84
N GLY A 157 0.02 -7.72 18.97
CA GLY A 157 -0.94 -7.80 17.86
C GLY A 157 -0.60 -6.84 16.71
N ASP A 158 -0.14 -5.63 17.05
CA ASP A 158 0.29 -4.61 16.07
C ASP A 158 1.57 -5.07 15.34
N ILE A 159 2.53 -5.62 16.08
CA ILE A 159 3.77 -6.20 15.55
C ILE A 159 3.48 -7.37 14.62
N THR A 160 2.60 -8.29 15.02
CA THR A 160 2.28 -9.48 14.23
C THR A 160 1.56 -9.10 12.94
N LEU A 161 0.61 -8.16 13.00
CA LEU A 161 -0.08 -7.65 11.82
C LEU A 161 0.89 -6.91 10.87
N PHE A 162 1.81 -6.13 11.42
CA PHE A 162 2.86 -5.48 10.64
C PHE A 162 3.78 -6.50 9.96
N GLY A 163 4.17 -7.57 10.66
CA GLY A 163 4.93 -8.67 10.10
C GLY A 163 4.20 -9.40 8.98
N GLU A 164 2.89 -9.64 9.12
CA GLU A 164 2.09 -10.24 8.05
C GLU A 164 2.00 -9.32 6.82
N LEU A 165 1.90 -8.01 7.02
CA LEU A 165 1.96 -7.04 5.93
C LEU A 165 3.31 -7.12 5.21
N LEU A 166 4.42 -7.11 5.96
CA LEU A 166 5.76 -7.24 5.39
C LEU A 166 5.94 -8.57 4.65
N HIS A 167 5.43 -9.67 5.18
CA HIS A 167 5.51 -10.98 4.55
C HIS A 167 4.83 -10.95 3.16
N ARG A 168 3.63 -10.37 3.08
CA ARG A 168 2.91 -10.20 1.81
C ARG A 168 3.55 -9.16 0.88
N PHE A 169 4.22 -8.15 1.44
CA PHE A 169 4.97 -7.17 0.65
C PHE A 169 6.19 -7.81 -0.01
N PHE A 170 7.03 -8.53 0.75
CA PHE A 170 8.22 -9.19 0.20
C PHE A 170 7.89 -10.33 -0.75
N ALA A 171 6.77 -11.01 -0.56
CA ALA A 171 6.24 -12.00 -1.49
C ALA A 171 6.09 -11.47 -2.93
N LEU A 172 5.87 -10.16 -3.12
CA LEU A 172 5.77 -9.54 -4.45
C LEU A 172 7.08 -9.55 -5.25
N TYR A 173 8.21 -9.71 -4.56
CA TYR A 173 9.55 -9.80 -5.15
C TYR A 173 10.00 -11.24 -5.40
N ALA A 174 9.20 -12.25 -5.01
CA ALA A 174 9.50 -13.64 -5.33
C ALA A 174 9.20 -13.95 -6.79
N ASP A 175 10.06 -14.76 -7.40
CA ASP A 175 9.93 -15.25 -8.78
C ASP A 175 10.23 -16.76 -8.83
N ILE A 176 10.23 -17.33 -10.04
CA ILE A 176 10.52 -18.76 -10.28
C ILE A 176 11.92 -19.21 -9.85
N HIS A 177 12.86 -18.28 -9.67
CA HIS A 177 14.27 -18.53 -9.35
C HIS A 177 14.63 -18.18 -7.90
N LEU A 178 13.79 -17.39 -7.22
CA LEU A 178 14.06 -16.87 -5.89
C LEU A 178 12.78 -16.84 -5.03
N PHE A 179 12.76 -17.64 -3.97
CA PHE A 179 11.75 -17.52 -2.92
C PHE A 179 12.15 -16.48 -1.86
N THR A 180 11.18 -15.94 -1.14
CA THR A 180 11.43 -15.00 -0.03
C THR A 180 11.00 -15.60 1.30
N GLN A 181 11.72 -15.31 2.37
CA GLN A 181 11.35 -15.65 3.74
C GLN A 181 11.49 -14.40 4.61
N LEU A 182 10.56 -14.19 5.53
CA LEU A 182 10.60 -13.08 6.48
C LEU A 182 10.87 -13.60 7.89
N THR A 183 11.83 -12.95 8.56
CA THR A 183 12.15 -13.17 9.96
C THR A 183 12.14 -11.82 10.69
N LEU A 184 11.32 -11.67 11.73
CA LEU A 184 11.34 -10.50 12.61
C LEU A 184 12.09 -10.80 13.90
N ILE A 185 12.99 -9.90 14.29
CA ILE A 185 13.66 -9.93 15.60
C ILE A 185 13.18 -8.74 16.42
N LEU A 186 12.58 -9.02 17.57
CA LEU A 186 12.05 -7.98 18.45
C LEU A 186 13.08 -7.58 19.50
N GLN A 187 13.38 -6.29 19.57
CA GLN A 187 14.16 -5.70 20.65
C GLN A 187 13.23 -5.09 21.72
N PRO A 188 13.60 -5.14 23.01
CA PRO A 188 14.82 -5.74 23.57
C PRO A 188 14.69 -7.25 23.87
N THR A 189 13.54 -7.87 23.64
CA THR A 189 13.25 -9.24 24.11
C THR A 189 14.06 -10.33 23.40
N GLY A 190 14.56 -10.05 22.20
CA GLY A 190 15.22 -11.03 21.32
C GLY A 190 14.24 -12.04 20.70
N LYS A 191 12.93 -11.85 20.86
CA LYS A 191 11.92 -12.78 20.33
C LYS A 191 12.00 -12.81 18.80
N CYS A 192 12.11 -14.02 18.25
CA CYS A 192 12.12 -14.26 16.82
C CYS A 192 10.73 -14.71 16.35
N LEU A 193 10.20 -14.07 15.32
CA LEU A 193 8.98 -14.45 14.62
C LEU A 193 9.33 -14.74 13.16
N GLN A 194 9.03 -15.92 12.66
CA GLN A 194 9.41 -16.32 11.31
C GLN A 194 8.17 -16.76 10.53
N TRP A 195 8.06 -16.28 9.30
CA TRP A 195 6.98 -16.65 8.38
C TRP A 195 7.44 -17.78 7.46
N THR A 196 6.45 -18.49 6.92
CA THR A 196 6.69 -19.54 5.91
C THR A 196 7.31 -18.94 4.66
N GLU A 197 8.12 -19.72 3.96
CA GLU A 197 8.69 -19.33 2.67
C GLU A 197 7.59 -19.04 1.65
N HIS A 198 7.76 -17.95 0.91
CA HIS A 198 6.89 -17.60 -0.20
C HIS A 198 7.54 -17.97 -1.53
N HIS A 199 6.94 -18.95 -2.21
CA HIS A 199 7.35 -19.42 -3.53
C HIS A 199 6.39 -18.89 -4.59
N SER A 200 6.93 -18.42 -5.71
CA SER A 200 6.15 -17.82 -6.80
C SER A 200 6.44 -18.54 -8.12
N GLN A 201 5.44 -18.64 -8.99
CA GLN A 201 5.61 -19.13 -10.37
C GLN A 201 5.72 -17.99 -11.38
N ARG A 202 5.94 -16.76 -10.89
CA ARG A 202 6.05 -15.57 -11.72
C ARG A 202 7.41 -15.51 -12.42
N GLU A 203 7.39 -15.28 -13.73
CA GLU A 203 8.60 -14.95 -14.50
C GLU A 203 9.12 -13.54 -14.11
N PRO A 204 10.45 -13.35 -13.99
CA PRO A 204 11.01 -12.03 -13.73
C PRO A 204 10.62 -11.05 -14.85
N GLY A 205 9.99 -9.94 -14.47
CA GLY A 205 9.69 -8.82 -15.37
C GLY A 205 10.85 -7.84 -15.50
#